data_AF-A0A927MSI1-F1
#
_entry.id   AF-A0A927MSI1-F1
#
_cell.length_a   1.000
_cell.length_b   1.000
_cell.length_c   1.000
_cell.angle_alpha   90.00
_cell.angle_beta   90.00
_cell.angle_gamma   90.00
#
_symmetry.space_group_name_H-M   'P 1'
#
loop_
_entity.id
_entity.type
_entity.pdbx_description
1 polymer ?
#
loop_
_entity_poly.entity_id
_entity_poly.type
_entity_poly.pdbx_seq_one_letter_code
_entity_poly.pdbx_strand_id
1 'polypeptide(L)' 'MRRWVAIFVSISVVVITIAGSLYLTIFPNKCSPIAIDGILDLRDWNFEEKSTLKLGGEWEFYPALTGSSPPTD' A
#
# COMPACT_ATOMS: atom_id res chain seq x y z
N MET A 1 30.05 22.17 -9.46
CA MET A 1 28.63 22.45 -9.75
C MET A 1 27.84 21.17 -10.05
N ARG A 2 28.06 20.47 -11.18
CA ARG A 2 27.26 19.28 -11.59
C ARG A 2 27.22 18.11 -10.57
N ARG A 3 28.33 17.82 -9.88
CA ARG A 3 28.40 16.77 -8.84
C ARG A 3 27.58 17.11 -7.59
N TRP A 4 27.56 18.38 -7.20
CA TRP A 4 26.80 18.83 -6.03
C TRP A 4 25.30 18.76 -6.30
N VAL A 5 24.85 19.15 -7.50
CA VAL A 5 23.45 19.00 -7.91
C VAL A 5 22.99 17.54 -7.84
N ALA A 6 23.80 16.60 -8.34
CA ALA A 6 23.47 15.17 -8.27
C ALA A 6 23.36 14.66 -6.82
N ILE A 7 24.25 15.10 -5.92
CA ILE A 7 24.21 14.76 -4.50
C ILE A 7 22.94 15.32 -3.85
N PHE A 8 22.60 16.59 -4.10
CA PHE A 8 21.38 17.20 -3.57
C PHE A 8 20.12 16.47 -4.05
N VAL A 9 20.03 16.17 -5.35
CA VAL A 9 18.89 15.42 -5.91
C VAL A 9 18.77 14.04 -5.28
N SER A 10 19.90 13.32 -5.15
CA SER A 10 19.91 12.00 -4.51
C SER A 10 19.43 12.06 -3.05
N ILE A 11 19.87 13.06 -2.30
CA ILE A 11 19.46 13.26 -0.90
C ILE A 11 17.96 13.59 -0.84
N SER A 12 17.47 14.49 -1.70
CA SER A 12 16.06 14.84 -1.74
C SER A 12 15.16 13.63 -2.01
N VAL A 13 15.54 12.75 -2.94
CA VAL A 13 14.78 11.51 -3.22
C VAL A 13 14.70 10.62 -1.98
N VAL A 14 15.82 10.43 -1.27
CA VAL A 14 15.85 9.62 -0.04
C VAL A 14 14.98 10.25 1.04
N VAL A 15 15.07 11.57 1.24
CA VAL A 15 14.26 12.30 2.23
C VAL A 15 12.76 12.19 1.91
N ILE A 16 12.37 12.38 0.65
CA ILE A 16 10.96 12.25 0.22
C ILE A 16 10.44 10.83 0.48
N THR A 17 11.25 9.81 0.18
CA THR A 17 10.87 8.41 0.38
C THR A 17 10.66 8.08 1.87
N ILE A 18 11.57 8.55 2.73
CA ILE A 18 11.47 8.37 4.18
C ILE A 18 10.26 9.12 4.73
N ALA A 19 10.06 10.38 4.34
CA ALA A 19 8.94 11.19 4.77
C ALA A 19 7.59 10.59 4.36
N GLY A 20 7.47 10.12 3.11
CA GLY A 20 6.26 9.43 2.63
C GLY A 20 5.97 8.15 3.42
N SER A 21 7.01 7.36 3.70
CA SER A 21 6.88 6.14 4.50
C SER A 21 6.44 6.44 5.93
N LEU A 22 7.01 7.47 6.57
CA LEU A 22 6.62 7.93 7.90
C LEU A 22 5.18 8.46 7.93
N TYR A 23 4.74 9.16 6.89
CA TYR A 23 3.36 9.65 6.80
C TYR A 23 2.35 8.49 6.85
N LEU A 24 2.62 7.41 6.10
CA LEU A 24 1.75 6.22 6.06
C LEU A 24 1.71 5.42 7.38
N THR A 25 2.74 5.56 8.23
CA THR A 25 2.81 4.87 9.54
C THR A 25 2.25 5.69 10.68
N ILE A 26 2.44 7.02 10.69
CA ILE A 26 1.98 7.92 11.76
C ILE A 26 0.50 8.29 11.60
N PHE A 27 0.01 8.38 10.37
CA PHE A 27 -1.40 8.63 10.06
C PHE A 27 -2.04 7.37 9.44
N PRO A 28 -2.09 6.23 10.16
CA PRO A 28 -2.81 5.09 9.66
C PRO A 28 -4.29 5.48 9.62
N ASN A 29 -4.94 5.26 8.48
CA ASN A 29 -6.40 5.31 8.39
C ASN A 29 -6.95 4.29 9.38
N LYS A 30 -7.31 4.74 10.58
CA LYS A 30 -7.76 3.89 11.71
C LYS A 30 -9.04 3.11 11.39
N CYS A 31 -9.72 3.48 10.30
CA CYS A 31 -10.94 2.85 9.80
C CYS A 31 -10.74 2.22 8.42
N SER A 32 -9.53 1.74 8.10
CA SER A 32 -9.35 0.94 6.88
C SER A 32 -10.13 -0.37 7.03
N PRO A 33 -11.04 -0.70 6.09
CA PRO A 33 -11.70 -1.99 6.10
C PRO A 33 -10.66 -3.10 5.92
N ILE A 34 -11.00 -4.28 6.42
CA ILE A 34 -10.20 -5.51 6.26
C ILE A 34 -10.94 -6.47 5.34
N ALA A 35 -10.18 -7.23 4.54
CA ALA A 35 -10.75 -8.30 3.74
C ALA A 35 -11.13 -9.49 4.64
N ILE A 36 -12.35 -10.01 4.46
CA ILE A 36 -12.88 -11.22 5.09
C ILE A 36 -13.32 -12.14 3.96
N ASP A 37 -12.85 -13.39 3.96
CA ASP A 37 -13.09 -14.35 2.87
C ASP A 37 -12.68 -13.79 1.48
N GLY A 38 -11.59 -13.02 1.43
CA GLY A 38 -11.11 -12.39 0.18
C GLY A 38 -11.96 -11.20 -0.30
N ILE A 39 -13.02 -10.83 0.42
CA ILE A 39 -13.89 -9.71 0.07
C ILE A 39 -13.55 -8.50 0.95
N LEU A 40 -13.18 -7.39 0.31
CA LEU A 40 -12.96 -6.10 0.95
C LEU A 40 -14.17 -5.19 0.71
N ASP A 41 -15.00 -4.97 1.73
CA ASP A 41 -16.16 -4.08 1.63
C ASP A 41 -15.75 -2.61 1.72
N LEU A 42 -16.03 -1.86 0.65
CA LEU A 42 -15.71 -0.45 0.50
C LEU A 42 -16.95 0.45 0.45
N ARG A 43 -18.15 -0.07 0.72
CA ARG A 43 -19.40 0.70 0.59
C ARG A 43 -19.44 1.94 1.50
N ASP A 44 -18.81 1.85 2.67
CA ASP A 44 -18.70 2.95 3.63
C ASP A 44 -17.37 3.73 3.51
N TRP A 45 -16.60 3.47 2.45
CA TRP A 45 -15.31 4.12 2.25
C TRP A 45 -15.45 5.47 1.54
N ASN A 46 -15.14 6.55 2.27
CA ASN A 46 -15.02 7.88 1.69
C ASN A 46 -13.65 8.09 1.03
N PHE A 47 -13.59 7.97 -0.30
CA PHE A 47 -12.36 8.17 -1.08
C PHE A 47 -11.87 9.62 -1.12
N GLU A 48 -12.74 10.61 -0.88
CA GLU A 48 -12.36 12.03 -0.90
C GLU A 48 -11.60 12.43 0.37
N GLU A 49 -11.96 11.83 1.51
CA GLU A 49 -11.33 12.12 2.80
C GLU A 49 -10.18 11.15 3.13
N LYS A 50 -10.28 9.89 2.67
CA LYS A 50 -9.29 8.85 2.96
C LYS A 50 -8.56 8.44 1.68
N SER A 51 -7.41 9.08 1.44
CA SER A 51 -6.63 8.93 0.20
C SER A 51 -5.91 7.59 0.03
N THR A 52 -5.61 6.89 1.12
CA THR A 52 -4.87 5.62 1.09
C THR A 52 -5.66 4.49 1.74
N LEU A 53 -6.00 3.48 0.94
CA LEU A 53 -6.65 2.24 1.39
C LEU A 53 -5.59 1.16 1.61
N LYS A 54 -5.57 0.54 2.80
CA LYS A 54 -4.71 -0.62 3.05
C LYS A 54 -5.47 -1.89 2.69
N LEU A 55 -4.86 -2.74 1.86
CA LEU A 55 -5.39 -4.05 1.47
C LEU A 55 -5.07 -5.13 2.53
N GLY A 56 -5.37 -4.83 3.80
CA GLY A 56 -5.17 -5.78 4.89
C GLY A 56 -6.29 -6.81 4.96
N GLY A 57 -6.07 -7.89 5.72
CA GLY A 57 -7.04 -8.97 5.89
C GLY A 57 -6.62 -10.24 5.18
N GLU A 58 -7.59 -11.10 4.92
CA GLU A 58 -7.39 -12.43 4.34
C GLU A 58 -7.39 -12.37 2.82
N TRP A 59 -6.39 -13.02 2.22
CA TRP A 59 -6.25 -13.14 0.78
C TRP A 59 -5.84 -14.56 0.45
N GLU A 60 -6.50 -15.16 -0.54
CA GLU A 60 -6.05 -16.45 -1.06
C GLU A 60 -4.79 -16.25 -1.91
N PHE A 61 -3.76 -17.02 -1.59
CA PHE A 61 -2.49 -16.97 -2.31
C PHE A 61 -2.40 -18.17 -3.26
N TYR A 62 -2.27 -17.88 -4.57
CA TYR A 62 -2.09 -18.90 -5.59
C TYR A 62 -0.62 -18.98 -6.03
N PRO A 63 0.18 -19.91 -5.47
CA PRO A 63 1.56 -20.11 -5.89
C PRO A 63 1.63 -20.67 -7.31
N ALA A 64 2.39 -20.00 -8.18
CA ALA A 64 2.58 -20.43 -9.57
C ALA A 64 3.31 -21.78 -9.76
N LEU A 65 3.89 -22.33 -8.68
CA LEU A 65 4.77 -23.52 -8.72
C LEU A 65 4.06 -24.84 -8.39
N THR A 66 2.83 -24.79 -7.91
CA THR A 66 1.97 -25.96 -7.74
C THR A 66 0.74 -25.71 -8.60
N GLY A 67 0.43 -26.61 -9.53
CA GLY A 67 -0.67 -26.49 -10.49
C GLY A 67 -2.08 -26.49 -9.87
N SER A 68 -2.24 -25.99 -8.65
CA SER A 68 -3.53 -25.63 -8.07
C SER A 68 -4.04 -24.38 -8.80
N SER A 69 -4.80 -24.62 -9.88
CA SER A 69 -5.66 -23.59 -10.46
C SER A 69 -6.61 -23.04 -9.38
N PRO A 70 -7.01 -21.76 -9.46
CA PRO A 70 -8.00 -21.20 -8.55
C PRO A 70 -9.26 -22.08 -8.53
N PRO A 71 -9.87 -22.35 -7.37
CA PRO A 71 -11.15 -23.03 -7.32
C PRO A 71 -12.18 -22.22 -8.11
N THR A 72 -12.85 -22.88 -9.05
CA THR A 72 -13.98 -22.32 -9.79
C THR A 72 -15.25 -22.54 -8.97
N ASP A 73 -15.63 -21.54 -8.18
CA ASP A 73 -16.99 -21.44 -7.62
C ASP A 73 -17.95 -20.77 -8.61
#